data_AF-A0A3P6HBM8-F1
#
_entry.id   AF-A0A3P6HBM8-F1
#
_cell.length_a   1.000
_cell.length_b   1.000
_cell.length_c   1.000
_cell.angle_alpha   90.00
_cell.angle_beta   90.00
_cell.angle_gamma   90.00
#
_symmetry.space_group_name_H-M   'P 1'
#
loop_
_entity.id
_entity.type
_entity.pdbx_description
1 polymer ?
#
loop_
_entity_poly.entity_id
_entity_poly.type
_entity_poly.pdbx_seq_one_letter_code
_entity_poly.pdbx_strand_id
1 'polypeptide(L)' 'MGNALPLKSTSTDMPLGTAIHNIEITLGKGGQLARAAGAEAKLIAKRGKSATLKLPSERSV' A
#
# COMPACT_ATOMS: atom_id res chain seq x y z
N MET A 1 -2.62 -13.98 -8.53
CA MET A 1 -1.98 -14.48 -7.30
C MET A 1 -1.58 -13.27 -6.47
N GLY A 2 -2.13 -13.08 -5.25
CA GLY A 2 -1.84 -11.91 -4.42
C GLY A 2 -1.83 -12.27 -2.94
N ASN A 3 -0.76 -11.88 -2.23
CA ASN A 3 -0.63 -12.08 -0.79
C ASN A 3 -1.17 -10.84 -0.05
N ALA A 4 -2.06 -11.04 0.93
CA ALA A 4 -2.53 -9.99 1.80
C ALA A 4 -1.58 -9.85 3.00
N LEU A 5 -0.64 -8.91 2.92
CA LEU A 5 0.34 -8.66 3.97
C LEU A 5 0.10 -7.27 4.59
N PRO A 6 0.10 -7.13 5.92
CA PRO A 6 0.03 -5.82 6.55
C PRO A 6 1.28 -5.00 6.21
N LEU A 7 1.10 -3.76 5.78
CA LEU A 7 2.19 -2.79 5.50
C LEU A 7 3.17 -2.64 6.67
N LYS A 8 2.69 -2.95 7.88
CA LYS A 8 3.41 -2.82 9.15
C LYS A 8 4.30 -4.02 9.49
N SER A 9 4.07 -5.21 8.95
CA SER A 9 4.74 -6.41 9.44
C SER A 9 5.99 -6.71 8.63
N THR A 10 7.12 -6.34 9.25
CA THR A 10 8.38 -7.06 9.48
C THR A 10 8.64 -8.47 8.89
N SER A 11 7.85 -9.05 7.99
CA SER A 11 8.07 -10.41 7.48
C SER A 11 8.46 -10.52 6.01
N THR A 12 8.44 -9.43 5.23
CA THR A 12 8.99 -9.44 3.86
C THR A 12 9.34 -8.00 3.49
N ASP A 13 10.60 -7.74 3.16
CA ASP A 13 11.10 -6.46 2.64
C ASP A 13 10.38 -6.07 1.35
N MET A 14 9.16 -5.54 1.45
CA MET A 14 8.42 -5.05 0.30
C MET A 14 9.25 -3.93 -0.32
N PRO A 15 9.81 -4.13 -1.54
CA PRO A 15 10.73 -3.17 -2.10
C PRO A 15 9.99 -1.87 -2.44
N LEU A 16 10.71 -0.75 -2.39
CA LEU A 16 10.20 0.49 -2.96
C LEU A 16 9.85 0.26 -4.44
N GLY A 17 8.73 0.82 -4.89
CA GLY A 17 8.19 0.64 -6.23
C GLY A 17 7.20 -0.54 -6.36
N THR A 18 7.01 -1.33 -5.30
CA THR A 18 6.00 -2.41 -5.29
C THR A 18 4.61 -1.85 -5.58
N ALA A 19 3.90 -2.46 -6.52
CA ALA A 19 2.50 -2.20 -6.80
C ALA A 19 1.61 -2.90 -5.76
N ILE A 20 0.79 -2.11 -5.07
CA ILE A 20 -0.06 -2.54 -3.97
C ILE A 20 -1.51 -2.16 -4.32
N HIS A 21 -2.41 -3.11 -4.14
CA HIS A 21 -3.85 -2.94 -4.31
C HIS A 21 -4.56 -3.19 -2.98
N ASN A 22 -5.82 -2.72 -2.88
CA ASN A 22 -6.69 -2.90 -1.72
C ASN A 22 -6.07 -2.41 -0.39
N ILE A 23 -5.56 -1.18 -0.39
CA ILE A 23 -4.80 -0.59 0.72
C ILE A 23 -5.73 -0.07 1.81
N GLU A 24 -5.42 -0.44 3.05
CA GLU A 24 -6.09 0.03 4.26
C GLU A 24 -5.35 1.26 4.84
N ILE A 25 -6.03 2.43 4.88
CA ILE A 25 -5.46 3.67 5.48
C ILE A 25 -5.53 3.61 7.01
N THR A 26 -6.67 3.13 7.53
CA THR A 26 -6.93 3.02 8.97
C THR A 26 -7.06 1.56 9.33
N LEU A 27 -6.23 1.11 10.28
CA LEU A 27 -6.20 -0.28 10.69
C LEU A 27 -7.61 -0.78 11.06
N GLY A 28 -8.03 -1.89 10.46
CA GLY A 28 -9.32 -2.54 10.73
C GLY A 28 -10.53 -1.94 10.02
N LYS A 29 -10.35 -0.96 9.14
CA LYS A 29 -11.45 -0.38 8.32
C LYS A 29 -11.59 -1.01 6.93
N GLY A 30 -10.77 -2.02 6.61
CA GLY A 30 -10.72 -2.65 5.30
C GLY A 30 -10.00 -1.79 4.26
N GLY A 31 -9.76 -2.37 3.08
CA GLY A 31 -9.11 -1.69 1.96
C GLY A 31 -9.96 -0.52 1.44
N GLN A 32 -9.42 0.69 1.55
CA GLN A 32 -10.04 1.96 1.16
C GLN A 32 -9.47 2.52 -0.15
N LEU A 33 -8.20 2.25 -0.44
CA LEU A 33 -7.50 2.75 -1.63
C LEU A 33 -7.17 1.60 -2.58
N ALA A 34 -6.94 1.93 -3.85
CA ALA A 34 -6.54 0.97 -4.89
C ALA A 34 -7.48 -0.26 -4.97
N ARG A 35 -8.80 -0.03 -4.86
CA ARG A 35 -9.85 -1.07 -4.88
C ARG A 35 -10.35 -1.40 -6.30
N ALA A 36 -10.28 -0.44 -7.22
CA ALA A 36 -10.77 -0.62 -8.58
C ALA A 36 -9.83 -1.51 -9.42
N ALA A 37 -10.37 -2.16 -10.46
CA ALA A 37 -9.58 -2.92 -11.41
C ALA A 37 -8.57 -2.00 -12.11
N GLY A 38 -7.28 -2.34 -12.04
CA GLY A 38 -6.18 -1.53 -12.58
C GLY A 38 -5.73 -0.36 -11.69
N ALA A 39 -6.39 -0.12 -10.54
CA ALA A 39 -5.92 0.85 -9.57
C ALA A 39 -4.86 0.22 -8.67
N GLU A 40 -3.61 0.64 -8.83
CA GLU A 40 -2.47 0.26 -7.99
C GLU A 40 -1.82 1.50 -7.39
N ALA A 41 -1.40 1.41 -6.13
CA ALA A 41 -0.51 2.41 -5.54
C ALA A 41 0.90 1.85 -5.45
N LYS A 42 1.91 2.73 -5.50
CA LYS A 42 3.31 2.34 -5.40
C LYS A 42 3.92 2.77 -4.07
N LEU A 43 4.64 1.87 -3.43
CA LEU A 43 5.42 2.21 -2.23
C LEU A 43 6.59 3.11 -2.60
N ILE A 44 6.57 4.37 -2.17
CA ILE A 44 7.65 5.33 -2.50
C ILE A 44 8.59 5.60 -1.33
N ALA A 45 8.08 5.46 -0.09
CA ALA A 45 8.92 5.57 1.09
C ALA A 45 8.37 4.69 2.22
N LYS A 46 9.25 4.18 3.07
CA LYS A 46 8.90 3.46 4.29
C LYS A 46 9.70 4.08 5.43
N ARG A 47 9.01 4.60 6.45
CA ARG A 47 9.64 5.24 7.61
C ARG A 47 9.06 4.68 8.90
N GLY A 48 9.82 3.79 9.52
CA GLY A 48 9.42 3.14 10.78
C GLY A 48 8.07 2.44 10.66
N LYS A 49 7.05 2.99 11.34
CA LYS A 49 5.68 2.44 11.40
C LYS A 49 4.75 2.94 10.29
N SER A 50 5.22 3.87 9.44
CA SER A 50 4.43 4.49 8.38
C SER A 50 5.06 4.24 7.02
N ALA A 51 4.24 4.16 6.00
CA ALA A 51 4.66 4.05 4.60
C ALA A 51 3.97 5.15 3.80
N THR A 52 4.68 5.74 2.86
CA THR A 52 4.15 6.71 1.92
C THR A 52 3.89 6.01 0.59
N LEU A 53 2.69 6.17 0.09
CA LEU A 53 2.21 5.50 -1.11
C LEU A 53 1.88 6.55 -2.16
N LYS A 54 2.38 6.32 -3.38
CA LYS A 54 1.97 7.09 -4.55
C LYS A 54 0.69 6.47 -5.10
N LEU A 55 -0.41 7.19 -5.01
CA LEU A 55 -1.69 6.75 -5.54
C LEU A 55 -1.74 6.89 -7.08
N PRO A 56 -2.67 6.19 -7.74
CA PRO A 56 -2.88 6.34 -9.18
C PRO A 56 -3.50 7.69 -9.56
N SER A 57 -4.20 8.35 -8.63
CA SER A 57 -4.48 9.79 -8.71
C SER A 57 -3.19 10.57 -8.41
N GLU A 58 -2.91 11.70 -9.05
CA GLU A 58 -1.68 12.51 -8.89
C GLU A 58 -1.32 12.96 -7.44
N ARG A 59 -2.05 12.50 -6.43
CA ARG A 59 -1.90 12.79 -5.01
C ARG A 59 -1.15 11.66 -4.28
N SER A 60 -0.09 11.99 -3.55
CA SER A 60 0.61 11.09 -2.62
C SER A 60 0.01 11.19 -1.21
N VAL A 61 -0.10 10.06 -0.50
CA VAL A 61 -0.60 9.97 0.88
C VAL A 61 0.31 9.14 1.78
#